data_AF-A0A7K4C662-F1
#
_entry.id   AF-A0A7K4C662-F1
#
_cell.length_a   1.000
_cell.length_b   1.000
_cell.length_c   1.000
_cell.angle_alpha   90.00
_cell.angle_beta   90.00
_cell.angle_gamma   90.00
#
_symmetry.space_group_name_H-M   'P 1'
#
loop_
_entity.id
_entity.type
_entity.pdbx_description
1 polymer ?
#
loop_
_entity_poly.entity_id
_entity_poly.type
_entity_poly.pdbx_seq_one_letter_code
_entity_poly.pdbx_strand_id
1 'polypeptide(L)'
;MMYERTIPRYLLICLTVLILALIAPVSAEGAGPRVVQPGETIEVGSELLVLDLVNLRNPDTFNPVTELRRYKDDNRAKKIERVIGVPNDGYFKISDQALGGKYGRYFAYSEKDGLLEHSIIFSPAPAATPTPIETVTATETPTETGTPGVTTEATPTQTRAPLPGLIAVAAIGLCGLFLAAGRR
;
A
#
# COMPACT_ATOMS: atom_id res chain seq x y z
N MET A 1 -48.37 30.90 5.97
CA MET A 1 -46.99 31.41 6.19
C MET A 1 -46.03 30.33 5.69
N MET A 2 -45.34 30.59 4.60
CA MET A 2 -44.44 29.65 3.93
C MET A 2 -43.02 29.95 4.40
N TYR A 3 -42.34 28.98 5.01
CA TYR A 3 -40.95 29.12 5.47
C TYR A 3 -40.04 28.59 4.36
N GLU A 4 -39.53 29.46 3.49
CA GLU A 4 -38.47 29.08 2.56
C GLU A 4 -37.17 28.88 3.34
N ARG A 5 -36.75 27.61 3.43
CA ARG A 5 -35.50 27.21 4.06
C ARG A 5 -34.35 27.50 3.10
N THR A 6 -33.78 28.69 3.20
CA THR A 6 -32.54 29.05 2.48
C THR A 6 -31.40 28.20 3.02
N ILE A 7 -30.95 27.23 2.22
CA ILE A 7 -29.69 26.52 2.49
C ILE A 7 -28.58 27.58 2.41
N PRO A 8 -27.82 27.83 3.49
CA PRO A 8 -26.83 28.88 3.51
C PRO A 8 -25.74 28.54 2.47
N ARG A 9 -25.52 29.44 1.51
CA ARG A 9 -24.57 29.26 0.38
C ARG A 9 -23.18 28.82 0.84
N TYR A 10 -22.76 29.23 2.04
CA TYR A 10 -21.51 28.81 2.67
C TYR A 10 -21.42 27.31 2.94
N LEU A 11 -22.53 26.66 3.28
CA LEU A 11 -22.59 25.22 3.51
C LEU A 11 -22.41 24.46 2.19
N LEU A 12 -22.99 24.98 1.10
CA LEU A 12 -22.79 24.46 -0.25
C LEU A 12 -21.34 24.62 -0.72
N ILE A 13 -20.72 25.78 -0.45
CA ILE A 13 -19.32 26.05 -0.79
C ILE A 13 -18.37 25.14 0.01
N CYS A 14 -18.57 25.01 1.33
CA CYS A 14 -17.78 24.09 2.16
C CYS A 14 -17.94 22.64 1.71
N LEU A 15 -19.14 22.22 1.32
CA LEU A 15 -19.38 20.87 0.78
C LEU A 15 -18.62 20.65 -0.54
N THR A 16 -18.62 21.64 -1.44
CA THR A 16 -17.88 21.53 -2.71
C THR A 16 -16.36 21.48 -2.51
N VAL A 17 -15.81 22.26 -1.57
CA VAL A 17 -14.38 22.22 -1.25
C VAL A 17 -14.00 20.88 -0.59
N LEU A 18 -14.88 20.34 0.27
CA LEU A 18 -14.67 19.04 0.92
C LEU A 18 -14.72 17.87 -0.08
N ILE A 19 -15.61 17.92 -1.08
CA ILE A 19 -15.66 16.92 -2.16
C ILE A 19 -14.41 17.02 -3.05
N LEU A 20 -13.92 18.23 -3.34
CA LEU A 20 -12.73 18.43 -4.17
C LEU A 20 -11.43 17.96 -3.46
N ALA A 21 -11.38 18.04 -2.13
CA ALA A 21 -10.26 17.55 -1.33
C ALA A 21 -10.22 16.01 -1.19
N LEU A 22 -11.31 15.31 -1.51
CA LEU A 22 -11.41 13.84 -1.41
C LEU A 22 -10.97 13.09 -2.69
N ILE A 23 -10.51 13.79 -3.73
CA ILE A 23 -10.06 13.18 -4.99
C ILE A 23 -8.57 12.81 -4.96
N ALA A 24 -7.97 12.63 -3.77
CA ALA A 24 -6.72 11.90 -3.70
C ALA A 24 -7.04 10.43 -4.01
N PRO A 25 -6.39 9.78 -4.99
CA PRO A 25 -6.50 8.34 -5.14
C PRO A 25 -5.89 7.71 -3.90
N VAL A 26 -6.73 7.35 -2.93
CA VAL A 26 -6.40 6.33 -1.94
C VAL A 26 -6.45 5.01 -2.71
N SER A 27 -5.33 4.63 -3.32
CA SER A 27 -5.15 3.28 -3.82
C SER A 27 -5.04 2.36 -2.61
N ALA A 28 -6.19 1.91 -2.11
CA ALA A 28 -6.25 0.68 -1.35
C ALA A 28 -5.99 -0.47 -2.34
N GLU A 29 -4.70 -0.78 -2.59
CA GLU A 29 -4.30 -1.90 -3.45
C GLU A 29 -4.66 -3.23 -2.78
N GLY A 30 -5.92 -3.65 -2.95
CA GLY A 30 -6.46 -4.90 -2.44
C GLY A 30 -6.69 -5.94 -3.53
N ALA A 31 -5.85 -6.98 -3.51
CA ALA A 31 -6.10 -8.36 -3.98
C ALA A 31 -6.19 -8.71 -5.48
N GLY A 32 -6.02 -7.77 -6.42
CA GLY A 32 -5.94 -8.06 -7.86
C GLY A 32 -4.56 -7.78 -8.46
N PRO A 33 -4.15 -8.49 -9.53
CA PRO A 33 -2.98 -8.10 -10.32
C PRO A 33 -3.15 -6.66 -10.84
N ARG A 34 -2.18 -5.81 -10.57
CA ARG A 34 -2.14 -4.46 -11.14
C ARG A 34 -1.62 -4.53 -12.56
N VAL A 35 -2.43 -4.09 -13.51
CA VAL A 35 -2.04 -3.97 -14.92
C VAL A 35 -0.95 -2.93 -15.08
N VAL A 36 0.15 -3.33 -15.70
CA VAL A 36 1.31 -2.49 -15.97
C VAL A 36 1.27 -1.98 -17.42
N GLN A 37 1.67 -0.74 -17.64
CA GLN A 37 1.86 -0.13 -18.95
C GLN A 37 3.35 -0.04 -19.34
N PRO A 38 3.69 -0.11 -20.64
CA PRO A 38 5.05 0.15 -21.10
C PRO A 38 5.56 1.53 -20.64
N GLY A 39 6.73 1.53 -20.00
CA GLY A 39 7.40 2.72 -19.49
C GLY A 39 6.93 3.19 -18.11
N GLU A 40 5.94 2.52 -17.52
CA GLU A 40 5.38 2.88 -16.22
C GLU A 40 6.40 2.76 -15.08
N THR A 41 6.29 3.66 -14.11
CA THR A 41 7.04 3.59 -12.85
C THR A 41 6.20 2.93 -11.77
N ILE A 42 6.74 1.88 -11.16
CA ILE A 42 6.15 1.13 -10.05
C ILE A 42 7.00 1.34 -8.82
N GLU A 43 6.40 1.87 -7.76
CA GLU A 43 7.02 1.91 -6.44
C GLU A 43 6.97 0.51 -5.82
N VAL A 44 8.12 0.00 -5.39
CA VAL A 44 8.25 -1.32 -4.79
C VAL A 44 8.88 -1.18 -3.42
N GLY A 45 8.16 -1.64 -2.41
CA GLY A 45 8.63 -1.73 -1.02
C GLY A 45 8.86 -3.18 -0.60
N SER A 46 8.83 -3.40 0.71
CA SER A 46 8.94 -4.75 1.29
C SER A 46 7.65 -5.57 1.17
N GLU A 47 6.53 -4.90 0.89
CA GLU A 47 5.27 -5.58 0.59
C GLU A 47 5.32 -6.23 -0.80
N LEU A 48 4.65 -7.37 -0.91
CA LEU A 48 4.60 -8.13 -2.16
C LEU A 48 3.53 -7.55 -3.08
N LEU A 49 3.96 -7.03 -4.22
CA LEU A 49 3.07 -6.58 -5.29
C LEU A 49 2.77 -7.71 -6.26
N VAL A 50 1.55 -7.72 -6.80
CA VAL A 50 1.14 -8.61 -7.89
C VAL A 50 0.87 -7.76 -9.12
N LEU A 51 1.62 -7.99 -10.18
CA LEU A 51 1.58 -7.23 -11.42
C LEU A 51 1.08 -8.10 -12.58
N ASP A 52 0.38 -7.48 -13.51
CA ASP A 52 0.04 -8.02 -14.82
C ASP A 52 0.85 -7.26 -15.88
N LEU A 53 1.80 -7.96 -16.46
CA LEU A 53 2.76 -7.51 -17.47
C LEU A 53 2.32 -7.85 -18.90
N VAL A 54 1.07 -8.31 -19.12
CA VAL A 54 0.60 -8.71 -20.46
C VAL A 54 0.77 -7.60 -21.50
N ASN A 55 0.63 -6.34 -21.11
CA ASN A 55 0.83 -5.21 -22.03
C ASN A 55 2.31 -4.96 -22.38
N LEU A 56 3.25 -5.62 -21.72
CA LEU A 56 4.68 -5.57 -22.07
C LEU A 56 5.05 -6.58 -23.16
N ARG A 57 4.17 -7.52 -23.51
CA ARG A 57 4.39 -8.50 -24.56
C ARG A 57 4.58 -7.85 -25.93
N ASN A 58 5.10 -8.62 -26.88
CA ASN A 58 5.04 -8.23 -28.29
C ASN A 58 3.57 -8.26 -28.76
N PRO A 59 3.01 -7.15 -29.28
CA PRO A 59 1.61 -7.09 -29.71
C PRO A 59 1.30 -7.96 -30.94
N ASP A 60 2.32 -8.36 -31.71
CA ASP A 60 2.13 -9.17 -32.92
C ASP A 60 2.07 -10.67 -32.59
N THR A 61 2.84 -11.12 -31.60
CA THR A 61 2.99 -12.55 -31.28
C THR A 61 2.29 -12.97 -30.00
N PHE A 62 2.01 -12.03 -29.08
CA PHE A 62 1.41 -12.28 -27.76
C PHE A 62 2.14 -13.32 -26.89
N ASN A 63 3.38 -13.64 -27.24
CA ASN A 63 4.25 -14.50 -26.45
C ASN A 63 4.51 -13.84 -25.08
N PRO A 64 4.58 -14.64 -24.00
CA PRO A 64 4.68 -14.12 -22.65
C PRO A 64 6.05 -13.48 -22.38
N VAL A 65 6.06 -12.51 -21.48
CA VAL A 65 7.31 -12.00 -20.90
C VAL A 65 7.85 -13.06 -19.94
N THR A 66 9.06 -13.56 -20.18
CA THR A 66 9.69 -14.60 -19.36
C THR A 66 10.75 -14.03 -18.43
N GLU A 67 11.30 -12.85 -18.75
CA GLU A 67 12.29 -12.18 -17.91
C GLU A 67 12.15 -10.65 -17.96
N LEU A 68 12.53 -10.01 -16.87
CA LEU A 68 12.82 -8.57 -16.80
C LEU A 68 14.33 -8.38 -16.64
N ARG A 69 14.94 -7.63 -17.54
CA ARG A 69 16.40 -7.45 -17.61
C ARG A 69 16.79 -5.99 -17.42
N ARG A 70 17.62 -5.71 -16.41
CA ARG A 70 18.23 -4.40 -16.21
C ARG A 70 19.64 -4.40 -16.77
N TYR A 71 19.93 -3.41 -17.58
CA TYR A 71 21.23 -3.23 -18.22
C TYR A 71 21.99 -2.07 -17.58
N LYS A 72 23.31 -2.12 -17.66
CA LYS A 72 24.15 -1.02 -17.21
C LYS A 72 23.82 0.25 -18.00
N ASP A 73 23.62 1.36 -17.29
CA ASP A 73 23.28 2.68 -17.84
C ASP A 73 22.05 2.66 -18.76
N ASP A 74 21.08 1.76 -18.49
CA ASP A 74 19.88 1.52 -19.31
C ASP A 74 20.15 1.19 -20.79
N ASN A 75 21.39 0.80 -21.13
CA ASN A 75 21.80 0.52 -22.49
C ASN A 75 21.79 -0.99 -22.76
N ARG A 76 20.88 -1.43 -23.63
CA ARG A 76 20.68 -2.84 -24.02
C ARG A 76 21.91 -3.51 -24.65
N ALA A 77 22.85 -2.74 -25.19
CA ALA A 77 24.12 -3.24 -25.75
C ALA A 77 25.21 -3.42 -24.69
N LYS A 78 25.00 -2.94 -23.46
CA LYS A 78 25.93 -3.12 -22.34
C LYS A 78 25.61 -4.40 -21.56
N LYS A 79 26.41 -4.66 -20.52
CA LYS A 79 26.23 -5.80 -19.62
C LYS A 79 24.88 -5.76 -18.90
N ILE A 80 24.27 -6.94 -18.73
CA ILE A 80 23.11 -7.14 -17.85
C ILE A 80 23.56 -7.09 -16.38
N GLU A 81 22.93 -6.22 -15.59
CA GLU A 81 23.21 -6.05 -14.15
C GLU A 81 22.27 -6.87 -13.27
N ARG A 82 21.04 -7.13 -13.73
CA ARG A 82 20.04 -7.93 -13.02
C ARG A 82 19.10 -8.61 -14.02
N VAL A 83 18.75 -9.86 -13.74
CA VAL A 83 17.69 -10.61 -14.40
C VAL A 83 16.69 -11.02 -13.34
N ILE A 84 15.40 -10.86 -13.64
CA ILE A 84 14.30 -11.34 -12.81
C ILE A 84 13.46 -12.25 -13.68
N GLY A 85 13.32 -13.51 -13.27
CA GLY A 85 12.45 -14.46 -13.96
C GLY A 85 10.98 -14.10 -13.74
N VAL A 86 10.19 -14.19 -14.80
CA VAL A 86 8.75 -13.94 -14.83
C VAL A 86 8.06 -15.27 -15.16
N PRO A 87 7.75 -16.11 -14.16
CA PRO A 87 7.14 -17.42 -14.41
C PRO A 87 5.70 -17.33 -14.91
N ASN A 88 4.99 -16.25 -14.56
CA ASN A 88 3.65 -15.92 -15.05
C ASN A 88 3.57 -14.40 -15.17
N ASP A 89 3.42 -13.90 -16.39
CA ASP A 89 3.41 -12.47 -16.67
C ASP A 89 2.04 -11.83 -16.40
N GLY A 90 0.95 -12.58 -16.34
CA GLY A 90 -0.36 -12.07 -15.87
C GLY A 90 -0.53 -12.08 -14.34
N TYR A 91 0.43 -12.66 -13.61
CA TYR A 91 0.40 -12.76 -12.14
C TYR A 91 1.83 -12.72 -11.57
N PHE A 92 2.59 -11.71 -11.97
CA PHE A 92 3.98 -11.57 -11.60
C PHE A 92 4.11 -10.98 -10.19
N LYS A 93 4.82 -11.68 -9.30
CA LYS A 93 5.03 -11.24 -7.92
C LYS A 93 6.39 -10.56 -7.77
N ILE A 94 6.42 -9.35 -7.18
CA ILE A 94 7.65 -8.58 -6.99
C ILE A 94 7.67 -7.88 -5.63
N SER A 95 8.86 -7.77 -5.03
CA SER A 95 9.16 -6.98 -3.83
C SER A 95 10.58 -6.42 -3.91
N ASP A 96 10.95 -5.53 -2.99
CA ASP A 96 12.30 -4.97 -2.85
C ASP A 96 13.41 -6.04 -2.76
N GLN A 97 13.11 -7.16 -2.09
CA GLN A 97 14.01 -8.31 -1.93
C GLN A 97 14.27 -8.98 -3.28
N ALA A 98 13.24 -9.12 -4.11
CA ALA A 98 13.38 -9.68 -5.46
C ALA A 98 14.19 -8.75 -6.38
N LEU A 99 14.14 -7.43 -6.15
CA LEU A 99 14.99 -6.46 -6.84
C LEU A 99 16.43 -6.44 -6.31
N GLY A 100 16.67 -6.84 -5.05
CA GLY A 100 17.98 -6.80 -4.42
C GLY A 100 18.58 -5.39 -4.39
N GLY A 101 17.72 -4.37 -4.21
CA GLY A 101 18.09 -2.96 -4.27
C GLY A 101 18.49 -2.43 -5.65
N LYS A 102 18.35 -3.22 -6.72
CA LYS A 102 18.65 -2.80 -8.10
C LYS A 102 17.40 -2.18 -8.73
N TYR A 103 17.09 -0.97 -8.31
CA TYR A 103 16.03 -0.14 -8.89
C TYR A 103 16.43 0.45 -10.25
N GLY A 104 15.47 0.95 -11.00
CA GLY A 104 15.64 1.55 -12.33
C GLY A 104 14.87 0.80 -13.41
N ARG A 105 15.29 0.98 -14.67
CA ARG A 105 14.58 0.44 -15.83
C ARG A 105 14.92 -1.03 -16.07
N TYR A 106 13.87 -1.82 -16.29
CA TYR A 106 13.95 -3.20 -16.71
C TYR A 106 13.26 -3.35 -18.06
N PHE A 107 13.94 -3.98 -19.00
CA PHE A 107 13.39 -4.28 -20.33
C PHE A 107 12.77 -5.67 -20.31
N ALA A 108 11.61 -5.79 -20.95
CA ALA A 108 10.92 -7.05 -21.08
C ALA A 108 11.66 -7.97 -22.06
N TYR A 109 11.78 -9.24 -21.71
CA TYR A 109 12.36 -10.28 -22.55
C TYR A 109 11.40 -11.45 -22.63
N SER A 110 11.18 -11.93 -23.85
CA SER A 110 10.45 -13.15 -24.18
C SER A 110 11.46 -14.19 -24.64
N GLU A 111 11.35 -15.41 -24.15
CA GLU A 111 12.20 -16.52 -24.62
C GLU A 111 12.01 -16.79 -26.14
N LYS A 112 10.82 -16.46 -26.67
CA LYS A 112 10.46 -16.68 -28.07
C LYS A 112 10.83 -15.52 -28.99
N ASP A 113 10.61 -14.28 -28.55
CA ASP A 113 10.85 -13.08 -29.39
C ASP A 113 12.18 -12.40 -29.08
N GLY A 114 12.83 -12.77 -27.99
CA GLY A 114 14.03 -12.11 -27.50
C GLY A 114 13.72 -10.84 -26.71
N LEU A 115 14.61 -9.86 -26.82
CA LEU A 115 14.49 -8.58 -26.10
C LEU A 115 13.41 -7.72 -26.74
N LEU A 116 12.43 -7.30 -25.95
CA LEU A 116 11.30 -6.50 -26.39
C LEU A 116 11.60 -5.00 -26.26
N GLU A 117 10.86 -4.18 -26.98
CA GLU A 117 10.98 -2.72 -26.89
C GLU A 117 10.39 -2.15 -25.59
N HIS A 118 9.44 -2.86 -24.99
CA HIS A 118 8.76 -2.44 -23.77
C HIS A 118 9.66 -2.55 -22.53
N SER A 119 9.43 -1.63 -21.59
CA SER A 119 10.16 -1.59 -20.32
C SER A 119 9.23 -1.21 -19.17
N ILE A 120 9.70 -1.40 -17.95
CA ILE A 120 9.08 -0.95 -16.70
C ILE A 120 10.16 -0.32 -15.83
N ILE A 121 9.82 0.65 -15.00
CA ILE A 121 10.75 1.30 -14.08
C ILE A 121 10.35 0.93 -12.66
N PHE A 122 11.26 0.34 -11.89
CA PHE A 122 11.04 0.12 -10.47
C PHE A 122 11.73 1.23 -9.67
N SER A 123 10.98 1.90 -8.80
CA SER A 123 11.51 2.84 -7.80
C SER A 123 11.31 2.28 -6.39
N PRO A 124 12.16 2.65 -5.42
CA PRO A 124 11.91 2.30 -4.03
C PRO A 124 10.65 3.02 -3.54
N ALA A 125 9.76 2.29 -2.86
CA ALA A 125 8.66 2.92 -2.13
C ALA A 125 9.20 3.84 -1.03
N PRO A 126 8.53 4.96 -0.71
CA PRO A 126 8.94 5.83 0.38
C PRO A 126 8.95 5.05 1.71
N ALA A 127 9.99 5.25 2.51
CA ALA A 127 10.08 4.65 3.83
C ALA A 127 8.91 5.12 4.70
N ALA A 128 8.22 4.19 5.36
CA ALA A 128 7.17 4.56 6.30
C ALA A 128 7.77 5.45 7.40
N THR A 129 7.25 6.67 7.54
CA THR A 129 7.61 7.54 8.66
C THR A 129 7.19 6.84 9.96
N PRO A 130 8.10 6.57 10.90
CA PRO A 130 7.72 5.97 12.17
C PRO A 130 6.74 6.92 12.87
N THR A 131 5.53 6.44 13.15
CA THR A 131 4.62 7.17 14.03
C THR A 131 5.26 7.19 15.42
N PRO A 132 5.51 8.35 16.04
CA PRO A 132 6.08 8.40 17.38
C PRO A 132 5.14 7.66 18.33
N ILE A 133 5.68 6.64 18.99
CA ILE A 133 4.97 5.91 20.03
C ILE A 133 4.93 6.85 21.24
N GLU A 134 3.74 7.32 21.64
CA GLU A 134 3.61 8.04 22.90
C GLU A 134 3.95 7.09 24.05
N THR A 135 5.09 7.34 24.70
CA THR A 135 5.48 6.69 25.95
C THR A 135 4.47 7.06 27.03
N VAL A 136 3.55 6.15 27.34
CA VAL A 136 2.70 6.27 28.54
C VAL A 136 3.59 6.06 29.77
N THR A 137 3.94 7.16 30.44
CA THR A 137 4.57 7.14 31.76
C THR A 137 3.61 6.52 32.77
N ALA A 138 3.94 5.32 33.27
CA ALA A 138 3.22 4.73 34.39
C ALA A 138 3.43 5.59 35.64
N THR A 139 2.36 6.12 36.22
CA THR A 139 2.37 6.70 37.57
C THR A 139 2.41 5.56 38.57
N GLU A 140 3.58 5.28 39.16
CA GLU A 140 3.68 4.36 40.30
C GLU A 140 3.05 5.01 41.54
N THR A 141 2.05 4.34 42.12
CA THR A 141 1.50 4.65 43.45
C THR A 141 2.30 3.86 44.48
N PRO A 142 2.84 4.45 45.57
CA PRO A 142 3.65 3.72 46.52
C PRO A 142 2.74 2.98 47.52
N THR A 143 3.03 1.71 47.79
CA THR A 143 2.62 1.06 49.03
C THR A 143 3.80 0.24 49.55
N GLU A 144 4.16 0.55 50.78
CA GLU A 144 5.37 0.17 51.47
C GLU A 144 5.24 -1.21 52.17
N THR A 145 6.40 -1.84 52.40
CA THR A 145 6.75 -2.75 53.52
C THR A 145 6.77 -4.27 53.26
N GLY A 146 8.00 -4.80 53.16
CA GLY A 146 8.33 -6.23 53.32
C GLY A 146 9.71 -6.65 52.76
N THR A 147 10.80 -6.38 53.50
CA THR A 147 12.23 -6.72 53.24
C THR A 147 12.54 -8.22 53.47
N PRO A 148 13.72 -8.81 53.09
CA PRO A 148 14.39 -8.92 51.79
C PRO A 148 14.62 -10.41 51.37
N GLY A 149 14.82 -10.69 50.08
CA GLY A 149 15.45 -11.95 49.68
C GLY A 149 15.42 -12.29 48.19
N VAL A 150 16.63 -12.45 47.64
CA VAL A 150 16.99 -13.13 46.39
C VAL A 150 17.01 -12.28 45.11
N THR A 151 18.24 -11.93 44.73
CA THR A 151 18.68 -11.54 43.39
C THR A 151 18.29 -12.60 42.35
N THR A 152 17.57 -12.23 41.30
CA THR A 152 17.61 -12.94 40.01
C THR A 152 17.47 -11.95 38.87
N GLU A 153 18.36 -12.14 37.92
CA GLU A 153 18.71 -11.34 36.75
C GLU A 153 17.62 -11.34 35.66
N ALA A 154 17.60 -10.27 34.87
CA ALA A 154 16.53 -9.88 33.95
C ALA A 154 16.41 -10.73 32.66
N THR A 155 15.19 -10.80 32.10
CA THR A 155 14.89 -10.72 30.65
C THR A 155 13.36 -10.69 30.44
N PRO A 156 12.74 -9.59 29.96
CA PRO A 156 11.40 -9.64 29.39
C PRO A 156 11.49 -9.80 27.86
N THR A 157 10.75 -10.73 27.24
CA THR A 157 10.15 -10.60 25.89
C THR A 157 9.33 -11.85 25.54
N GLN A 158 7.99 -11.75 25.60
CA GLN A 158 7.11 -11.66 24.42
C GLN A 158 5.67 -12.07 24.80
N THR A 159 4.84 -11.10 25.20
CA THR A 159 3.38 -11.29 25.19
C THR A 159 2.88 -10.88 23.81
N ARG A 160 2.51 -11.90 23.04
CA ARG A 160 1.78 -11.86 21.77
C ARG A 160 0.69 -10.79 21.78
N ALA A 161 0.79 -9.82 20.88
CA ALA A 161 -0.24 -8.82 20.63
C ALA A 161 -1.53 -9.49 20.12
N PRO A 162 -2.71 -9.12 20.62
CA PRO A 162 -3.99 -9.59 20.10
C PRO A 162 -4.33 -8.92 18.77
N LEU A 163 -4.91 -9.72 17.86
CA LEU A 163 -5.44 -9.36 16.55
C LEU A 163 -6.26 -8.04 16.56
N PRO A 164 -6.09 -7.13 15.59
CA PRO A 164 -7.05 -6.08 15.33
C PRO A 164 -8.21 -6.67 14.53
N GLY A 165 -9.28 -7.07 15.22
CA GLY A 165 -10.43 -7.69 14.56
C GLY A 165 -11.65 -7.81 15.46
N LEU A 166 -12.03 -6.74 16.15
CA LEU A 166 -13.29 -6.66 16.88
C LEU A 166 -13.65 -5.19 17.21
N ILE A 167 -14.13 -4.46 16.21
CA ILE A 167 -15.07 -3.35 16.45
C ILE A 167 -16.27 -3.60 15.53
N ALA A 168 -17.11 -4.53 15.95
CA ALA A 168 -18.49 -4.60 15.51
C ALA A 168 -19.36 -4.16 16.69
N VAL A 169 -20.39 -3.36 16.37
CA VAL A 169 -21.50 -2.92 17.23
C VAL A 169 -21.24 -1.70 18.11
N ALA A 170 -21.61 -0.51 17.60
CA ALA A 170 -22.57 0.41 18.25
C ALA A 170 -22.56 1.82 17.61
N ALA A 171 -23.05 1.96 16.37
CA ALA A 171 -23.37 3.29 15.81
C ALA A 171 -24.40 3.24 14.66
N ILE A 172 -25.49 2.49 14.81
CA ILE A 172 -26.67 2.59 13.91
C ILE A 172 -27.95 2.87 14.74
N GLY A 173 -27.80 3.42 15.95
CA GLY A 173 -28.91 3.64 16.89
C GLY A 173 -29.49 5.05 16.93
N LEU A 174 -28.91 6.03 16.23
CA LEU A 174 -29.24 7.46 16.44
C LEU A 174 -29.81 8.20 15.23
N CYS A 175 -29.88 7.58 14.04
CA CYS A 175 -30.60 8.16 12.88
C CYS A 175 -32.09 7.80 12.80
N GLY A 176 -32.57 6.84 13.60
CA GLY A 176 -33.97 6.39 13.58
C GLY A 176 -34.95 7.22 14.43
N LEU A 177 -34.47 8.02 15.38
CA LEU A 177 -35.34 8.65 16.39
C LEU A 177 -35.85 10.07 16.03
N PHE A 178 -35.42 10.65 14.91
CA PHE A 178 -35.88 11.98 14.48
C PHE A 178 -36.96 11.97 13.38
N LEU A 179 -37.41 10.79 12.92
CA LEU A 179 -38.48 10.67 11.91
C LEU A 179 -39.88 10.42 12.49
N ALA A 180 -40.04 10.33 13.82
CA ALA A 180 -41.33 10.04 14.46
C ALA A 180 -42.00 11.23 15.19
N ALA A 181 -41.49 12.46 15.05
CA ALA A 181 -42.05 13.65 15.73
C ALA A 181 -42.54 14.76 14.78
N GLY A 182 -42.85 14.43 13.52
CA GLY A 182 -43.24 15.41 12.50
C GLY A 182 -44.53 15.08 11.75
N ARG A 183 -45.51 14.43 12.41
CA ARG A 183 -46.85 14.23 11.86
C ARG A 183 -47.91 14.68 12.86
N ARG A 184 -48.22 15.98 12.82
CA ARG A 184 -49.56 16.53 13.02
C ARG A 184 -49.71 17.73 12.09
#